data_AF-A0A946GJM0-F1
#
_entry.id   AF-A0A946GJM0-F1
#
_cell.length_a   1.000
_cell.length_b   1.000
_cell.length_c   1.000
_cell.angle_alpha   90.00
_cell.angle_beta   90.00
_cell.angle_gamma   90.00
#
_symmetry.space_group_name_H-M   'P 1'
#
loop_
_entity.id
_entity.type
_entity.pdbx_description
1 polymer ?
#
loop_
_entity_poly.entity_id
_entity_poly.type
_entity_poly.pdbx_seq_one_letter_code
_entity_poly.pdbx_strand_id
1 'polypeptide(L)'
;MAANPKDITLSIRPESRVDLIDVSERVTNEKEDFFEEYQKSVYASHHTTAGYFEQSFANRLKNDPGALEAYVGTFKKLFPPNADYRHDQMELRDELSDAQKLVEPKNADSHLTYIGSGLENCVTYLNDRKSPVYFIDLDGTNGKEHRSRKTTIVGYNSETVLQRQRMDIQMSNHPIDSINLWDERVGVLAQLEEKIKELGIEKGRIDLSLDPEEKNTGLTVNEYETLLMRHDLVEVLENPVRFMAQRGVNMLRDPGAVKEKAKDYMKYDLVHVVNEFIDSMGLSESLIERIIDKFFQVPAKRFLRMKRGVSLIVSDDETGKGRIVSGTYQSPILVQWRKAEDRLRHVNVTFTRFE
;
A
#
# COMPACT_ATOMS: atom_id res chain seq x y z
N MET A 1 33.10 -16.70 -1.36
CA MET A 1 32.87 -15.26 -1.54
C MET A 1 31.37 -15.04 -1.41
N ALA A 2 30.93 -13.99 -0.74
CA ALA A 2 29.49 -13.69 -0.69
C ALA A 2 29.01 -13.38 -2.12
N ALA A 3 27.83 -13.87 -2.47
CA ALA A 3 27.22 -13.56 -3.76
C ALA A 3 26.86 -12.08 -3.79
N ASN A 4 27.21 -11.38 -4.88
CA ASN A 4 26.79 -10.01 -5.09
C ASN A 4 25.25 -9.94 -5.14
N PRO A 5 24.64 -8.83 -4.70
CA PRO A 5 23.19 -8.67 -4.76
C PRO A 5 22.66 -8.84 -6.18
N LYS A 6 21.52 -9.53 -6.32
CA LYS A 6 20.90 -9.83 -7.62
C LYS A 6 19.43 -9.49 -7.57
N ASP A 7 18.97 -8.84 -8.62
CA ASP A 7 17.57 -8.54 -8.83
C ASP A 7 16.93 -9.49 -9.86
N ILE A 8 15.65 -9.79 -9.65
CA ILE A 8 14.77 -10.54 -10.53
C ILE A 8 13.49 -9.73 -10.66
N THR A 9 13.02 -9.57 -11.88
CA THR A 9 11.79 -8.82 -12.16
C THR A 9 10.75 -9.76 -12.77
N LEU A 10 9.68 -10.00 -12.01
CA LEU A 10 8.61 -10.90 -12.41
C LEU A 10 7.47 -10.15 -13.08
N SER A 11 6.96 -10.73 -14.16
CA SER A 11 5.65 -10.39 -14.71
C SER A 11 4.57 -11.29 -14.11
N ILE A 12 3.50 -10.68 -13.64
CA ILE A 12 2.41 -11.36 -12.95
C ILE A 12 1.10 -11.07 -13.70
N ARG A 13 0.22 -12.07 -13.78
CA ARG A 13 -1.11 -11.94 -14.35
C ARG A 13 -2.10 -12.48 -13.32
N PRO A 14 -2.81 -11.61 -12.59
CA PRO A 14 -3.83 -12.03 -11.64
C PRO A 14 -4.99 -12.75 -12.34
N GLU A 15 -5.58 -13.74 -11.68
CA GLU A 15 -6.72 -14.51 -12.19
C GLU A 15 -8.07 -13.92 -11.75
N SER A 16 -8.05 -13.07 -10.74
CA SER A 16 -9.24 -12.47 -10.13
C SER A 16 -8.97 -11.02 -9.75
N ARG A 17 -10.04 -10.26 -9.45
CA ARG A 17 -9.89 -8.86 -8.98
C ARG A 17 -9.12 -8.80 -7.67
N VAL A 18 -9.33 -9.76 -6.77
CA VAL A 18 -8.48 -9.93 -5.59
C VAL A 18 -7.72 -11.23 -5.74
N ASP A 19 -6.40 -11.17 -5.69
CA ASP A 19 -5.57 -12.34 -5.92
C ASP A 19 -4.36 -12.34 -5.00
N LEU A 20 -4.00 -13.51 -4.50
CA LEU A 20 -2.85 -13.73 -3.62
C LEU A 20 -1.89 -14.66 -4.35
N ILE A 21 -0.84 -14.06 -4.89
CA ILE A 21 0.03 -14.72 -5.84
C ILE A 21 1.36 -15.02 -5.14
N ASP A 22 1.69 -16.29 -4.98
CA ASP A 22 2.97 -16.70 -4.40
C ASP A 22 4.11 -16.30 -5.35
N VAL A 23 4.84 -15.23 -4.99
CA VAL A 23 5.97 -14.76 -5.79
C VAL A 23 7.26 -15.48 -5.42
N SER A 24 7.36 -16.08 -4.23
CA SER A 24 8.50 -16.93 -3.89
C SER A 24 8.56 -18.17 -4.79
N GLU A 25 7.42 -18.82 -5.03
CA GLU A 25 7.37 -19.95 -5.98
C GLU A 25 7.82 -19.52 -7.39
N ARG A 26 7.36 -18.34 -7.85
CA ARG A 26 7.75 -17.80 -9.16
C ARG A 26 9.24 -17.47 -9.24
N VAL A 27 9.83 -16.90 -8.19
CA VAL A 27 11.27 -16.65 -8.12
C VAL A 27 12.05 -17.97 -8.18
N THR A 28 11.65 -18.99 -7.42
CA THR A 28 12.28 -20.31 -7.45
C THR A 28 12.21 -20.95 -8.83
N ASN A 29 11.09 -20.79 -9.55
CA ASN A 29 10.94 -21.29 -10.92
C ASN A 29 11.86 -20.57 -11.93
N GLU A 30 12.19 -19.30 -11.70
CA GLU A 30 13.13 -18.53 -12.54
C GLU A 30 14.60 -18.79 -12.16
N LYS A 31 14.88 -18.93 -10.86
CA LYS A 31 16.20 -19.23 -10.31
C LYS A 31 16.08 -20.06 -9.03
N GLU A 32 16.25 -21.38 -9.16
CA GLU A 32 16.04 -22.37 -8.10
C GLU A 32 16.80 -22.05 -6.81
N ASP A 33 18.08 -21.70 -6.92
CA ASP A 33 18.95 -21.48 -5.76
C ASP A 33 18.87 -20.06 -5.16
N PHE A 34 17.98 -19.18 -5.65
CA PHE A 34 17.96 -17.76 -5.27
C PHE A 34 17.84 -17.55 -3.75
N PHE A 35 16.91 -18.26 -3.10
CA PHE A 35 16.70 -18.13 -1.66
C PHE A 35 17.74 -18.89 -0.82
N GLU A 36 18.61 -19.68 -1.45
CA GLU A 36 19.77 -20.31 -0.81
C GLU A 36 20.99 -19.40 -0.82
N GLU A 37 21.14 -18.66 -1.92
CA GLU A 37 22.26 -17.76 -2.18
C GLU A 37 22.21 -16.47 -1.36
N TYR A 38 21.00 -16.02 -1.01
CA TYR A 38 20.76 -14.77 -0.31
C TYR A 38 20.06 -14.99 1.04
N GLN A 39 20.56 -14.35 2.10
CA GLN A 39 19.93 -14.38 3.43
C GLN A 39 18.64 -13.56 3.50
N LYS A 40 18.53 -12.51 2.69
CA LYS A 40 17.41 -11.58 2.67
C LYS A 40 16.96 -11.30 1.25
N SER A 41 15.69 -11.01 1.10
CA SER A 41 15.14 -10.44 -0.13
C SER A 41 14.29 -9.23 0.19
N VAL A 42 14.45 -8.18 -0.61
CA VAL A 42 13.51 -7.06 -0.64
C VAL A 42 12.61 -7.21 -1.86
N TYR A 43 11.30 -7.03 -1.68
CA TYR A 43 10.28 -7.14 -2.71
C TYR A 43 9.71 -5.75 -2.96
N ALA A 44 9.57 -5.32 -4.21
CA ALA A 44 8.94 -4.06 -4.61
C ALA A 44 7.85 -4.28 -5.65
N SER A 45 6.61 -3.96 -5.27
CA SER A 45 5.49 -3.81 -6.19
C SER A 45 5.61 -2.53 -6.99
N HIS A 46 5.27 -2.61 -8.28
CA HIS A 46 5.21 -1.46 -9.20
C HIS A 46 3.78 -0.90 -9.33
N HIS A 47 2.88 -1.22 -8.39
CA HIS A 47 1.44 -0.94 -8.49
C HIS A 47 0.90 -0.21 -7.27
N THR A 48 -0.14 0.57 -7.47
CA THR A 48 -0.78 1.43 -6.45
C THR A 48 -1.96 0.74 -5.77
N THR A 49 -2.40 -0.40 -6.31
CA THR A 49 -3.47 -1.26 -5.80
C THR A 49 -3.01 -2.70 -5.55
N ALA A 50 -1.69 -2.94 -5.56
CA ALA A 50 -1.13 -4.25 -5.25
C ALA A 50 0.20 -4.11 -4.52
N GLY A 51 0.48 -5.03 -3.60
CA GLY A 51 1.68 -4.96 -2.77
C GLY A 51 1.82 -6.14 -1.82
N TYR A 52 2.52 -5.90 -0.73
CA TYR A 52 2.92 -6.94 0.21
C TYR A 52 2.55 -6.57 1.64
N PHE A 53 2.41 -7.57 2.50
CA PHE A 53 2.47 -7.37 3.94
C PHE A 53 3.91 -7.50 4.44
N GLU A 54 4.24 -6.84 5.55
CA GLU A 54 5.50 -7.10 6.24
C GLU A 54 5.57 -8.56 6.71
N GLN A 55 6.77 -9.15 6.67
CA GLN A 55 7.01 -10.55 7.07
C GLN A 55 6.46 -10.86 8.48
N SER A 56 6.64 -9.94 9.42
CA SER A 56 6.15 -10.13 10.80
C SER A 56 4.62 -10.23 10.87
N PHE A 57 3.90 -9.53 9.99
CA PHE A 57 2.46 -9.58 9.92
C PHE A 57 1.98 -10.86 9.22
N ALA A 58 2.58 -11.21 8.08
CA ALA A 58 2.30 -12.46 7.38
C ALA A 58 2.52 -13.69 8.28
N ASN A 59 3.65 -13.72 9.01
CA ASN A 59 3.96 -14.78 9.97
C ASN A 59 2.93 -14.90 11.12
N ARG A 60 2.36 -13.78 11.58
CA ARG A 60 1.29 -13.81 12.61
C ARG A 60 0.01 -14.47 12.10
N LEU A 61 -0.24 -14.34 10.79
CA LEU A 61 -1.31 -15.05 10.08
C LEU A 61 -0.85 -16.41 9.53
N LYS A 62 0.31 -16.91 10.01
CA LYS A 62 0.92 -18.19 9.64
C LYS A 62 1.20 -18.35 8.14
N ASN A 63 1.34 -17.23 7.43
CA ASN A 63 1.46 -17.21 5.96
C ASN A 63 0.34 -17.97 5.25
N ASP A 64 -0.85 -18.05 5.87
CA ASP A 64 -2.00 -18.72 5.29
C ASP A 64 -2.69 -17.78 4.29
N PRO A 65 -2.81 -18.16 2.99
CA PRO A 65 -3.41 -17.30 1.98
C PRO A 65 -4.89 -17.00 2.30
N GLY A 66 -5.64 -17.96 2.84
CA GLY A 66 -7.04 -17.74 3.23
C GLY A 66 -7.19 -16.69 4.33
N ALA A 67 -6.34 -16.72 5.35
CA ALA A 67 -6.32 -15.74 6.43
C ALA A 67 -5.89 -14.34 5.95
N LEU A 68 -4.93 -14.26 5.03
CA LEU A 68 -4.50 -13.01 4.42
C LEU A 68 -5.61 -12.41 3.53
N GLU A 69 -6.27 -13.23 2.72
CA GLU A 69 -7.41 -12.83 1.90
C GLU A 69 -8.58 -12.37 2.78
N ALA A 70 -8.92 -13.12 3.83
CA ALA A 70 -9.97 -12.75 4.79
C ALA A 70 -9.64 -11.41 5.46
N TYR A 71 -8.38 -11.20 5.86
CA TYR A 71 -7.93 -9.93 6.44
C TYR A 71 -8.15 -8.76 5.47
N VAL A 72 -7.72 -8.88 4.23
CA VAL A 72 -7.96 -7.88 3.17
C VAL A 72 -9.47 -7.69 2.93
N GLY A 73 -10.22 -8.78 2.93
CA GLY A 73 -11.67 -8.80 2.75
C GLY A 73 -12.43 -7.97 3.79
N THR A 74 -11.89 -7.80 5.00
CA THR A 74 -12.47 -6.87 5.99
C THR A 74 -12.41 -5.42 5.51
N PHE A 75 -11.27 -4.98 4.95
CA PHE A 75 -11.11 -3.62 4.43
C PHE A 75 -11.90 -3.39 3.16
N LYS A 76 -12.05 -4.39 2.30
CA LYS A 76 -12.95 -4.31 1.14
C LYS A 76 -14.43 -4.15 1.51
N LYS A 77 -14.83 -4.57 2.71
CA LYS A 77 -16.18 -4.32 3.23
C LYS A 77 -16.32 -2.92 3.79
N LEU A 78 -15.24 -2.36 4.34
CA LEU A 78 -15.17 -0.95 4.75
C LEU A 78 -15.16 0.00 3.54
N PHE A 79 -14.47 -0.41 2.47
CA PHE A 79 -14.38 0.28 1.19
C PHE A 79 -15.01 -0.59 0.11
N PRO A 80 -16.34 -0.67 0.03
CA PRO A 80 -17.01 -1.49 -0.97
C PRO A 80 -16.79 -0.95 -2.38
N PRO A 81 -16.66 -1.80 -3.41
CA PRO A 81 -16.56 -1.35 -4.79
C PRO A 81 -17.85 -0.64 -5.23
N ASN A 82 -17.74 0.26 -6.21
CA ASN A 82 -18.86 1.01 -6.79
C ASN A 82 -19.63 1.88 -5.78
N ALA A 83 -18.97 2.35 -4.72
CA ALA A 83 -19.59 3.18 -3.69
C ALA A 83 -19.60 4.69 -4.02
N ASP A 84 -19.65 5.06 -5.30
CA ASP A 84 -19.74 6.45 -5.78
C ASP A 84 -18.55 7.33 -5.30
N TYR A 85 -17.36 6.72 -5.25
CA TYR A 85 -16.12 7.44 -4.97
C TYR A 85 -15.89 8.52 -6.03
N ARG A 86 -15.33 9.66 -5.62
CA ARG A 86 -15.04 10.73 -6.58
C ARG A 86 -13.97 10.31 -7.59
N HIS A 87 -12.98 9.54 -7.14
CA HIS A 87 -11.99 8.88 -8.01
C HIS A 87 -12.63 8.03 -9.12
N ASP A 88 -13.80 7.45 -8.89
CA ASP A 88 -14.48 6.61 -9.89
C ASP A 88 -15.38 7.43 -10.86
N GLN A 89 -15.48 8.75 -10.66
CA GLN A 89 -16.21 9.70 -11.52
C GLN A 89 -15.29 10.19 -12.64
N MET A 90 -15.12 9.37 -13.67
CA MET A 90 -14.19 9.58 -14.80
C MET A 90 -14.37 10.93 -15.51
N GLU A 91 -15.58 11.48 -15.50
CA GLU A 91 -15.89 12.80 -16.03
C GLU A 91 -15.17 13.94 -15.29
N LEU A 92 -14.81 13.74 -14.02
CA LEU A 92 -14.09 14.72 -13.19
C LEU A 92 -12.56 14.56 -13.25
N ARG A 93 -12.06 13.53 -13.94
CA ARG A 93 -10.63 13.19 -14.04
C ARG A 93 -9.95 13.91 -15.19
N ASP A 94 -9.60 15.17 -15.00
CA ASP A 94 -8.98 16.01 -16.03
C ASP A 94 -7.58 15.57 -16.45
N GLU A 95 -6.91 14.74 -15.65
CA GLU A 95 -5.60 14.16 -15.96
C GLU A 95 -5.65 13.00 -16.97
N LEU A 96 -6.84 12.46 -17.24
CA LEU A 96 -7.04 11.40 -18.22
C LEU A 96 -7.55 11.96 -19.55
N SER A 97 -6.99 11.47 -20.66
CA SER A 97 -7.59 11.64 -21.98
C SER A 97 -8.92 10.88 -22.10
N ASP A 98 -9.79 11.27 -23.03
CA ASP A 98 -11.06 10.59 -23.28
C ASP A 98 -10.87 9.09 -23.58
N ALA A 99 -9.79 8.74 -24.30
CA ALA A 99 -9.46 7.35 -24.58
C ALA A 99 -9.06 6.57 -23.31
N GLN A 100 -8.31 7.20 -22.39
CA GLN A 100 -7.96 6.60 -21.09
C GLN A 100 -9.19 6.42 -20.21
N LYS A 101 -10.07 7.43 -20.14
CA LYS A 101 -11.32 7.38 -19.35
C LYS A 101 -12.22 6.18 -19.71
N LEU A 102 -12.16 5.69 -20.95
CA LEU A 102 -12.95 4.54 -21.40
C LEU A 102 -12.44 3.19 -20.88
N VAL A 103 -11.15 3.10 -20.55
CA VAL A 103 -10.50 1.83 -20.18
C VAL A 103 -10.01 1.80 -18.73
N GLU A 104 -9.98 2.96 -18.08
CA GLU A 104 -9.59 3.08 -16.68
C GLU A 104 -10.57 2.33 -15.77
N PRO A 105 -10.11 1.46 -14.87
CA PRO A 105 -10.98 0.81 -13.90
C PRO A 105 -11.58 1.81 -12.91
N LYS A 106 -12.71 1.43 -12.32
CA LYS A 106 -13.21 2.03 -11.09
C LYS A 106 -12.64 1.27 -9.90
N ASN A 107 -11.57 1.80 -9.31
CA ASN A 107 -10.75 1.09 -8.35
C ASN A 107 -10.39 1.91 -7.10
N ALA A 108 -11.12 3.00 -6.82
CA ALA A 108 -10.94 3.78 -5.60
C ALA A 108 -10.98 2.91 -4.34
N ASP A 109 -11.86 1.90 -4.32
CA ASP A 109 -11.95 0.91 -3.24
C ASP A 109 -10.65 0.13 -3.03
N SER A 110 -9.97 -0.24 -4.12
CA SER A 110 -8.71 -0.96 -4.09
C SER A 110 -7.57 -0.09 -3.55
N HIS A 111 -7.52 1.20 -3.92
CA HIS A 111 -6.54 2.13 -3.36
C HIS A 111 -6.75 2.36 -1.85
N LEU A 112 -7.99 2.60 -1.42
CA LEU A 112 -8.32 2.79 -0.01
C LEU A 112 -8.07 1.51 0.81
N THR A 113 -8.39 0.34 0.24
CA THR A 113 -8.09 -0.96 0.85
C THR A 113 -6.58 -1.17 0.97
N TYR A 114 -5.79 -0.81 -0.05
CA TYR A 114 -4.34 -0.88 -0.01
C TYR A 114 -3.77 -0.07 1.17
N ILE A 115 -4.16 1.22 1.23
CA ILE A 115 -3.71 2.14 2.28
C ILE A 115 -4.18 1.65 3.67
N GLY A 116 -5.47 1.36 3.81
CA GLY A 116 -6.10 1.04 5.09
C GLY A 116 -5.64 -0.30 5.68
N SER A 117 -5.46 -1.33 4.85
CA SER A 117 -5.00 -2.65 5.30
C SER A 117 -3.53 -2.65 5.73
N GLY A 118 -2.76 -1.63 5.33
CA GLY A 118 -1.35 -1.49 5.62
C GLY A 118 -0.46 -2.35 4.72
N LEU A 119 -0.92 -2.64 3.50
CA LEU A 119 -0.06 -3.13 2.42
C LEU A 119 1.05 -2.11 2.14
N GLU A 120 2.18 -2.63 1.68
CA GLU A 120 3.36 -1.85 1.37
C GLU A 120 3.83 -2.14 -0.05
N ASN A 121 4.40 -1.12 -0.68
CA ASN A 121 5.01 -1.25 -1.98
C ASN A 121 6.30 -2.05 -1.85
N CYS A 122 7.03 -1.86 -0.75
CA CYS A 122 8.34 -2.43 -0.53
C CYS A 122 8.42 -3.11 0.84
N VAL A 123 8.84 -4.38 0.89
CA VAL A 123 9.02 -5.13 2.14
C VAL A 123 10.31 -5.94 2.10
N THR A 124 10.95 -6.11 3.26
CA THR A 124 12.11 -6.99 3.41
C THR A 124 11.70 -8.27 4.15
N TYR A 125 12.12 -9.41 3.62
CA TYR A 125 11.97 -10.71 4.24
C TYR A 125 13.34 -11.32 4.50
N LEU A 126 13.48 -11.98 5.65
CA LEU A 126 14.50 -13.01 5.82
C LEU A 126 14.08 -14.21 4.96
N ASN A 127 15.00 -14.71 4.14
CA ASN A 127 14.71 -15.82 3.25
C ASN A 127 14.60 -17.12 4.07
N ASP A 128 13.51 -17.84 3.86
CA ASP A 128 13.27 -19.20 4.35
C ASP A 128 12.55 -19.96 3.24
N ARG A 129 13.13 -21.09 2.79
CA ARG A 129 12.61 -21.88 1.66
C ARG A 129 11.17 -22.36 1.85
N LYS A 130 10.69 -22.41 3.09
CA LYS A 130 9.35 -22.92 3.42
C LYS A 130 8.30 -21.83 3.60
N SER A 131 8.72 -20.56 3.64
CA SER A 131 7.82 -19.46 3.96
C SER A 131 7.42 -18.73 2.66
N PRO A 132 6.15 -18.82 2.25
CA PRO A 132 5.70 -18.16 1.03
C PRO A 132 5.64 -16.64 1.20
N VAL A 133 5.83 -15.92 0.10
CA VAL A 133 5.65 -14.47 0.01
C VAL A 133 4.57 -14.19 -1.02
N TYR A 134 3.45 -13.64 -0.57
CA TYR A 134 2.30 -13.34 -1.43
C TYR A 134 2.33 -11.89 -1.91
N PHE A 135 2.30 -11.71 -3.24
CA PHE A 135 1.90 -10.46 -3.87
C PHE A 135 0.37 -10.39 -3.88
N ILE A 136 -0.17 -9.37 -3.23
CA ILE A 136 -1.61 -9.21 -3.03
C ILE A 136 -2.09 -8.15 -4.02
N ASP A 137 -2.89 -8.57 -4.98
CA ASP A 137 -3.55 -7.68 -5.93
C ASP A 137 -4.98 -7.39 -5.46
N LEU A 138 -5.38 -6.12 -5.48
CA LEU A 138 -6.73 -5.70 -5.12
C LEU A 138 -7.57 -5.25 -6.32
N ASP A 139 -6.96 -5.19 -7.50
CA ASP A 139 -7.57 -4.71 -8.73
C ASP A 139 -7.10 -5.53 -9.95
N GLY A 140 -6.95 -6.85 -9.79
CA GLY A 140 -6.27 -7.72 -10.76
C GLY A 140 -6.99 -7.90 -12.10
N THR A 141 -8.28 -7.59 -12.18
CA THR A 141 -9.10 -7.68 -13.39
C THR A 141 -9.97 -6.44 -13.57
N ASN A 142 -10.22 -6.07 -14.84
CA ASN A 142 -11.22 -5.06 -15.21
C ASN A 142 -12.25 -5.71 -16.15
N GLY A 143 -13.44 -6.04 -15.60
CA GLY A 143 -14.42 -6.86 -16.31
C GLY A 143 -13.88 -8.26 -16.60
N LYS A 144 -13.72 -8.59 -17.89
CA LYS A 144 -13.16 -9.89 -18.33
C LYS A 144 -11.65 -9.83 -18.59
N GLU A 145 -11.06 -8.64 -18.59
CA GLU A 145 -9.65 -8.46 -18.89
C GLU A 145 -8.81 -8.66 -17.64
N HIS A 146 -7.75 -9.44 -17.79
CA HIS A 146 -6.76 -9.65 -16.74
C HIS A 146 -5.64 -8.64 -16.88
N ARG A 147 -5.27 -8.00 -15.78
CA ARG A 147 -4.22 -6.99 -15.80
C ARG A 147 -2.84 -7.61 -15.82
N SER A 148 -1.87 -6.85 -16.32
CA SER A 148 -0.46 -7.19 -16.21
C SER A 148 0.15 -6.46 -15.02
N ARG A 149 0.87 -7.22 -14.21
CA ARG A 149 1.55 -6.77 -13.01
C ARG A 149 3.03 -7.05 -13.10
N LYS A 150 3.78 -6.32 -12.29
CA LYS A 150 5.22 -6.31 -12.25
C LYS A 150 5.68 -6.13 -10.81
N THR A 151 6.66 -6.93 -10.42
CA THR A 151 7.33 -6.79 -9.13
C THR A 151 8.82 -7.07 -9.32
N THR A 152 9.65 -6.41 -8.52
CA THR A 152 11.11 -6.61 -8.51
C THR A 152 11.51 -7.14 -7.14
N ILE A 153 12.32 -8.20 -7.15
CA ILE A 153 12.88 -8.83 -5.96
C ILE A 153 14.38 -8.64 -6.02
N VAL A 154 15.01 -8.17 -4.94
CA VAL A 154 16.48 -8.08 -4.83
C VAL A 154 16.95 -8.93 -3.67
N GLY A 155 17.74 -9.96 -3.98
CA GLY A 155 18.40 -10.82 -3.01
C GLY A 155 19.74 -10.23 -2.59
N TYR A 156 20.01 -10.26 -1.28
CA TYR A 156 21.26 -9.75 -0.69
C TYR A 156 21.57 -10.44 0.65
N ASN A 157 22.80 -10.29 1.13
CA ASN A 157 23.28 -10.97 2.33
C ASN A 157 23.50 -10.02 3.50
N SER A 158 23.91 -8.78 3.22
CA SER A 158 24.08 -7.74 4.22
C SER A 158 23.76 -6.36 3.67
N GLU A 159 23.66 -5.38 4.56
CA GLU A 159 23.30 -4.02 4.18
C GLU A 159 24.17 -3.02 4.96
N THR A 160 24.64 -2.00 4.24
CA THR A 160 25.50 -0.96 4.79
C THR A 160 24.81 0.38 4.64
N VAL A 161 24.54 1.05 5.77
CA VAL A 161 24.02 2.42 5.75
C VAL A 161 25.13 3.36 5.33
N LEU A 162 24.94 4.05 4.19
CA LEU A 162 25.91 4.98 3.64
C LEU A 162 25.69 6.41 4.16
N GLN A 163 24.43 6.83 4.26
CA GLN A 163 24.09 8.18 4.67
C GLN A 163 22.73 8.24 5.35
N ARG A 164 22.59 9.18 6.29
CA ARG A 164 21.30 9.63 6.82
C ARG A 164 21.20 11.13 6.63
N GLN A 165 20.03 11.60 6.23
CA GLN A 165 19.75 13.03 6.14
C GLN A 165 18.31 13.32 6.51
N ARG A 166 18.02 14.58 6.84
CA ARG A 166 16.67 15.07 7.10
C ARG A 166 16.24 15.96 5.95
N MET A 167 15.00 15.80 5.52
CA MET A 167 14.33 16.65 4.56
C MET A 167 13.15 17.34 5.23
N ASP A 168 13.00 18.63 4.96
CA ASP A 168 11.90 19.44 5.44
C ASP A 168 10.88 19.60 4.31
N ILE A 169 9.66 19.15 4.55
CA ILE A 169 8.58 19.16 3.57
C ILE A 169 7.59 20.27 3.92
N GLN A 170 7.44 21.22 3.00
CA GLN A 170 6.55 22.36 3.15
C GLN A 170 5.09 21.91 2.94
N MET A 171 4.28 21.98 3.99
CA MET A 171 2.85 21.67 3.95
C MET A 171 2.01 22.90 3.63
N SER A 172 0.77 22.69 3.18
CA SER A 172 -0.21 23.77 3.11
C SER A 172 -0.71 24.18 4.50
N ASN A 173 -1.55 25.21 4.55
CA ASN A 173 -2.22 25.64 5.78
C ASN A 173 -3.43 24.77 6.16
N HIS A 174 -3.87 23.85 5.30
CA HIS A 174 -5.04 23.02 5.56
C HIS A 174 -4.74 21.95 6.61
N PRO A 175 -5.66 21.69 7.56
CA PRO A 175 -5.44 20.71 8.62
C PRO A 175 -5.32 19.28 8.08
N ILE A 176 -6.11 18.96 7.05
CA ILE A 176 -6.00 17.71 6.29
C ILE A 176 -5.46 18.06 4.92
N ASP A 177 -4.34 17.44 4.55
CA ASP A 177 -3.63 17.72 3.31
C ASP A 177 -2.76 16.51 2.92
N SER A 178 -2.42 16.41 1.65
CA SER A 178 -1.58 15.36 1.09
C SER A 178 -0.63 15.92 0.03
N ILE A 179 0.65 15.58 0.15
CA ILE A 179 1.71 16.03 -0.75
C ILE A 179 2.31 14.84 -1.48
N ASN A 180 2.34 14.94 -2.80
CA ASN A 180 3.12 14.08 -3.67
C ASN A 180 4.62 14.41 -3.51
N LEU A 181 5.41 13.50 -2.93
CA LEU A 181 6.85 13.74 -2.77
C LEU A 181 7.61 13.66 -4.11
N TRP A 182 7.01 13.07 -5.14
CA TRP A 182 7.54 13.08 -6.51
C TRP A 182 7.15 14.29 -7.35
N ASP A 183 6.37 15.23 -6.81
CA ASP A 183 6.13 16.50 -7.48
C ASP A 183 7.44 17.28 -7.60
N GLU A 184 7.79 17.71 -8.82
CA GLU A 184 9.03 18.44 -9.10
C GLU A 184 9.18 19.71 -8.26
N ARG A 185 8.05 20.34 -7.89
CA ARG A 185 8.03 21.55 -7.04
C ARG A 185 8.44 21.26 -5.60
N VAL A 186 8.30 20.02 -5.15
CA VAL A 186 8.74 19.54 -3.82
C VAL A 186 10.22 19.16 -3.86
N GLY A 187 10.69 18.63 -5.00
CA GLY A 187 12.11 18.41 -5.28
C GLY A 187 12.76 17.25 -4.53
N VAL A 188 11.98 16.39 -3.85
CA VAL A 188 12.51 15.24 -3.09
C VAL A 188 13.12 14.21 -4.04
N LEU A 189 12.44 13.85 -5.13
CA LEU A 189 12.95 12.87 -6.11
C LEU A 189 14.35 13.21 -6.62
N ALA A 190 14.51 14.44 -7.12
CA ALA A 190 15.77 14.90 -7.70
C ALA A 190 16.91 14.81 -6.68
N GLN A 191 16.64 15.19 -5.42
CA GLN A 191 17.61 15.06 -4.33
C GLN A 191 17.97 13.60 -4.02
N LEU A 192 16.99 12.69 -4.03
CA LEU A 192 17.25 11.26 -3.81
C LEU A 192 18.07 10.65 -4.96
N GLU A 193 17.73 10.94 -6.21
CA GLU A 193 18.46 10.46 -7.40
C GLU A 193 19.88 11.00 -7.46
N GLU A 194 20.08 12.27 -7.13
CA GLU A 194 21.41 12.86 -7.02
C GLU A 194 22.25 12.14 -5.95
N LYS A 195 21.67 11.85 -4.77
CA LYS A 195 22.39 11.11 -3.72
C LYS A 195 22.65 9.65 -4.05
N ILE A 196 21.76 8.96 -4.77
CA ILE A 196 22.05 7.62 -5.29
C ILE A 196 23.32 7.64 -6.14
N LYS A 197 23.42 8.62 -7.05
CA LYS A 197 24.57 8.77 -7.96
C LYS A 197 25.85 9.14 -7.21
N GLU A 198 25.78 10.09 -6.28
CA GLU A 198 26.93 10.50 -5.47
C GLU A 198 27.47 9.37 -4.58
N LEU A 199 26.56 8.58 -3.97
CA LEU A 199 26.92 7.48 -3.09
C LEU A 199 27.29 6.20 -3.85
N GLY A 200 27.11 6.17 -5.17
CA GLY A 200 27.40 5.00 -6.01
C GLY A 200 26.54 3.78 -5.64
N ILE A 201 25.27 4.00 -5.32
CA ILE A 201 24.35 2.90 -4.96
C ILE A 201 23.83 2.26 -6.24
N GLU A 202 24.31 1.06 -6.56
CA GLU A 202 23.79 0.25 -7.67
C GLU A 202 22.54 -0.54 -7.23
N LYS A 203 22.66 -1.27 -6.12
CA LYS A 203 21.57 -2.01 -5.49
C LYS A 203 21.48 -1.65 -4.02
N GLY A 204 20.27 -1.34 -3.54
CA GLY A 204 20.08 -0.84 -2.19
C GLY A 204 18.63 -0.49 -1.87
N ARG A 205 18.45 0.26 -0.79
CA ARG A 205 17.16 0.87 -0.47
C ARG A 205 17.31 2.27 0.10
N ILE A 206 16.26 3.05 -0.07
CA ILE A 206 16.06 4.33 0.59
C ILE A 206 14.87 4.20 1.52
N ASP A 207 15.09 4.42 2.81
CA ASP A 207 14.02 4.45 3.79
C ASP A 207 13.62 5.90 4.06
N LEU A 208 12.37 6.24 3.77
CA LEU A 208 11.75 7.51 4.13
C LEU A 208 10.96 7.29 5.41
N SER A 209 11.31 7.97 6.50
CA SER A 209 10.65 7.81 7.79
C SER A 209 10.32 9.15 8.41
N LEU A 210 9.13 9.26 8.98
CA LEU A 210 8.73 10.44 9.75
C LEU A 210 9.59 10.53 11.00
N ASP A 211 10.04 11.74 11.32
CA ASP A 211 10.72 12.00 12.59
C ASP A 211 9.87 11.50 13.77
N PRO A 212 10.45 10.90 14.83
CA PRO A 212 9.67 10.37 15.95
C PRO A 212 8.69 11.39 16.56
N GLU A 213 9.03 12.68 16.52
CA GLU A 213 8.18 13.75 17.05
C GLU A 213 7.01 14.11 16.12
N GLU A 214 7.07 13.71 14.85
CA GLU A 214 6.00 13.95 13.89
C GLU A 214 4.72 13.20 14.27
N LYS A 215 3.69 13.98 14.61
CA LYS A 215 2.37 13.49 15.01
C LYS A 215 1.34 13.94 14.01
N ASN A 216 0.32 13.11 13.85
CA ASN A 216 -0.83 13.38 12.98
C ASN A 216 -0.48 13.50 11.49
N THR A 217 0.51 12.72 11.09
CA THR A 217 0.95 12.57 9.72
C THR A 217 1.38 11.12 9.48
N GLY A 218 1.33 10.69 8.23
CA GLY A 218 1.69 9.35 7.78
C GLY A 218 2.22 9.37 6.35
N LEU A 219 2.86 8.27 5.97
CA LEU A 219 3.37 8.02 4.64
C LEU A 219 2.63 6.82 4.03
N THR A 220 2.47 6.84 2.71
CA THR A 220 2.03 5.71 1.90
C THR A 220 2.68 5.82 0.52
N VAL A 221 2.83 4.71 -0.20
CA VAL A 221 3.18 4.74 -1.62
C VAL A 221 1.93 4.38 -2.43
N ASN A 222 1.40 5.34 -3.17
CA ASN A 222 0.17 5.16 -3.93
C ASN A 222 0.12 6.12 -5.13
N GLU A 223 -0.96 6.10 -5.90
CA GLU A 223 -1.18 7.06 -6.96
C GLU A 223 -1.54 8.41 -6.36
N TYR A 224 -0.85 9.48 -6.77
CA TYR A 224 -1.28 10.83 -6.42
C TYR A 224 -2.33 11.31 -7.41
N GLU A 225 -3.55 10.81 -7.22
CA GLU A 225 -4.72 11.31 -7.91
C GLU A 225 -5.46 12.32 -7.03
N THR A 226 -5.78 13.48 -7.61
CA THR A 226 -6.39 14.59 -6.85
C THR A 226 -7.73 14.17 -6.23
N LEU A 227 -8.58 13.43 -6.95
CA LEU A 227 -9.90 13.04 -6.46
C LEU A 227 -9.78 12.04 -5.29
N LEU A 228 -8.94 11.01 -5.44
CA LEU A 228 -8.67 10.07 -4.38
C LEU A 228 -8.05 10.74 -3.15
N MET A 229 -6.99 11.53 -3.36
CA MET A 229 -6.16 12.06 -2.27
C MET A 229 -6.77 13.27 -1.57
N ARG A 230 -7.61 14.07 -2.26
CA ARG A 230 -8.23 15.28 -1.68
C ARG A 230 -9.71 15.14 -1.35
N HIS A 231 -10.37 14.09 -1.84
CA HIS A 231 -11.77 13.84 -1.50
C HIS A 231 -11.94 12.50 -0.80
N ASP A 232 -11.77 11.38 -1.48
CA ASP A 232 -12.15 10.08 -0.91
C ASP A 232 -11.33 9.74 0.35
N LEU A 233 -10.01 9.90 0.31
CA LEU A 233 -9.14 9.69 1.48
C LEU A 233 -9.40 10.73 2.58
N VAL A 234 -9.65 11.99 2.22
CA VAL A 234 -9.93 13.07 3.17
C VAL A 234 -11.22 12.79 3.93
N GLU A 235 -12.30 12.40 3.23
CA GLU A 235 -13.58 12.05 3.86
C GLU A 235 -13.43 10.87 4.83
N VAL A 236 -12.62 9.85 4.46
CA VAL A 236 -12.29 8.73 5.36
C VAL A 236 -11.52 9.18 6.59
N LEU A 237 -10.56 10.11 6.44
CA LEU A 237 -9.78 10.65 7.56
C LEU A 237 -10.60 11.56 8.48
N GLU A 238 -11.55 12.31 7.93
CA GLU A 238 -12.44 13.18 8.71
C GLU A 238 -13.40 12.37 9.57
N ASN A 239 -14.10 11.39 8.98
CA ASN A 239 -15.06 10.58 9.70
C ASN A 239 -15.28 9.22 9.01
N PRO A 240 -14.54 8.17 9.42
CA PRO A 240 -14.64 6.86 8.78
C PRO A 240 -16.02 6.21 8.97
N VAL A 241 -16.68 6.44 10.12
CA VAL A 241 -18.02 5.90 10.40
C VAL A 241 -19.08 6.52 9.49
N ARG A 242 -19.04 7.84 9.33
CA ARG A 242 -19.94 8.56 8.43
C ARG A 242 -19.70 8.19 6.98
N PHE A 243 -18.43 8.07 6.58
CA PHE A 243 -18.05 7.62 5.24
C PHE A 243 -18.69 6.26 4.93
N MET A 244 -18.52 5.28 5.83
CA MET A 244 -19.14 3.96 5.69
C MET A 244 -20.67 4.02 5.64
N ALA A 245 -21.31 4.80 6.51
CA ALA A 245 -22.78 4.92 6.51
C ALA A 245 -23.32 5.52 5.21
N GLN A 246 -22.68 6.58 4.68
CA GLN A 246 -23.07 7.21 3.43
C GLN A 246 -22.90 6.27 2.23
N ARG A 247 -21.79 5.54 2.18
CA ARG A 247 -21.49 4.60 1.10
C ARG A 247 -22.33 3.32 1.17
N GLY A 248 -22.58 2.79 2.37
CA GLY A 248 -23.44 1.62 2.61
C GLY A 248 -24.92 1.87 2.29
N VAL A 249 -25.42 3.09 2.49
CA VAL A 249 -26.80 3.46 2.10
C VAL A 249 -26.98 3.52 0.58
N ASN A 250 -25.94 3.89 -0.17
CA ASN A 250 -26.01 3.96 -1.64
C ASN A 250 -26.03 2.57 -2.31
N MET A 251 -25.46 1.54 -1.67
CA MET A 251 -25.59 0.13 -2.12
C MET A 251 -27.04 -0.39 -2.05
N LEU A 252 -27.89 0.17 -1.16
CA LEU A 252 -29.30 -0.25 -1.01
C LEU A 252 -30.21 0.17 -2.17
N ARG A 253 -29.67 0.90 -3.15
CA ARG A 253 -30.39 1.29 -4.37
C ARG A 253 -30.43 0.20 -5.44
N ASP A 254 -29.76 -0.93 -5.22
CA ASP A 254 -29.86 -2.13 -6.07
C ASP A 254 -30.54 -3.30 -5.32
N PRO A 255 -31.87 -3.51 -5.53
CA PRO A 255 -32.68 -4.40 -4.70
C PRO A 255 -32.44 -5.90 -4.92
N GLY A 256 -31.63 -6.32 -5.90
CA GLY A 256 -31.41 -7.73 -6.25
C GLY A 256 -30.41 -8.49 -5.37
N ALA A 257 -29.56 -7.80 -4.61
CA ALA A 257 -28.44 -8.40 -3.88
C ALA A 257 -28.64 -8.47 -2.35
N VAL A 258 -29.76 -7.97 -1.82
CA VAL A 258 -29.95 -7.78 -0.37
C VAL A 258 -31.08 -8.69 0.13
N LYS A 259 -30.73 -9.74 0.88
CA LYS A 259 -31.71 -10.56 1.63
C LYS A 259 -32.48 -9.65 2.60
N GLU A 260 -33.81 -9.80 2.66
CA GLU A 260 -34.74 -8.98 3.45
C GLU A 260 -34.30 -8.73 4.90
N LYS A 261 -33.58 -9.67 5.51
CA LYS A 261 -33.09 -9.57 6.90
C LYS A 261 -32.00 -8.51 7.12
N ALA A 262 -31.31 -8.03 6.08
CA ALA A 262 -30.24 -7.03 6.22
C ALA A 262 -30.73 -5.57 6.30
N LYS A 263 -31.99 -5.29 5.88
CA LYS A 263 -32.52 -3.92 5.79
C LYS A 263 -32.78 -3.26 7.15
N ASP A 264 -33.14 -4.04 8.17
CA ASP A 264 -33.47 -3.51 9.50
C ASP A 264 -32.24 -3.37 10.42
N TYR A 265 -31.17 -4.12 10.16
CA TYR A 265 -29.97 -4.15 11.00
C TYR A 265 -28.99 -3.00 10.74
N MET A 266 -28.92 -2.50 9.51
CA MET A 266 -27.92 -1.49 9.13
C MET A 266 -28.21 -0.09 9.69
N LYS A 267 -29.44 0.19 10.13
CA LYS A 267 -29.84 1.55 10.52
C LYS A 267 -29.34 1.99 11.89
N TYR A 268 -28.93 1.08 12.78
CA TYR A 268 -28.69 1.46 14.16
C TYR A 268 -27.49 0.85 14.87
N ASP A 269 -26.77 -0.14 14.30
CA ASP A 269 -25.60 -0.64 15.02
C ASP A 269 -24.50 -1.20 14.11
N LEU A 270 -23.58 -0.32 13.73
CA LEU A 270 -22.38 -0.69 12.98
C LEU A 270 -21.47 -1.63 13.79
N VAL A 271 -21.56 -1.59 15.12
CA VAL A 271 -20.81 -2.50 16.02
C VAL A 271 -21.31 -3.93 15.84
N HIS A 272 -22.62 -4.13 15.71
CA HIS A 272 -23.18 -5.45 15.44
C HIS A 272 -22.89 -5.97 14.03
N VAL A 273 -22.89 -5.10 13.01
CA VAL A 273 -22.49 -5.51 11.64
C VAL A 273 -21.04 -5.97 11.60
N VAL A 274 -20.15 -5.31 12.35
CA VAL A 274 -18.74 -5.73 12.47
C VAL A 274 -18.62 -7.01 13.31
N ASN A 275 -19.34 -7.14 14.42
CA ASN A 275 -19.28 -8.30 15.31
C ASN A 275 -19.83 -9.58 14.64
N GLU A 276 -21.04 -9.54 14.10
CA GLU A 276 -21.68 -10.69 13.45
C GLU A 276 -20.91 -11.14 12.19
N PHE A 277 -20.22 -10.18 11.55
CA PHE A 277 -19.37 -10.44 10.41
C PHE A 277 -18.05 -11.14 10.78
N ILE A 278 -17.49 -10.85 11.96
CA ILE A 278 -16.23 -11.43 12.42
C ILE A 278 -16.44 -12.83 13.02
N ASP A 279 -17.57 -13.08 13.67
CA ASP A 279 -17.96 -14.41 14.14
C ASP A 279 -18.08 -15.42 12.98
N SER A 280 -18.36 -14.95 11.76
CA SER A 280 -18.46 -15.79 10.56
C SER A 280 -17.12 -16.23 9.96
N MET A 281 -15.98 -15.68 10.40
CA MET A 281 -14.65 -15.90 9.78
C MET A 281 -13.78 -16.94 10.50
N GLY A 282 -14.24 -17.57 11.59
CA GLY A 282 -13.51 -18.64 12.29
C GLY A 282 -12.15 -18.24 12.86
N LEU A 283 -11.88 -16.93 12.95
CA LEU A 283 -10.68 -16.38 13.58
C LEU A 283 -10.77 -16.57 15.10
N SER A 284 -9.63 -16.71 15.79
CA SER A 284 -9.68 -16.84 17.25
C SER A 284 -10.16 -15.55 17.92
N GLU A 285 -11.01 -15.66 18.96
CA GLU A 285 -11.59 -14.53 19.70
C GLU A 285 -10.54 -13.45 20.07
N SER A 286 -9.30 -13.85 20.39
CA SER A 286 -8.21 -12.94 20.74
C SER A 286 -7.67 -12.04 19.60
N LEU A 287 -7.74 -12.48 18.34
CA LEU A 287 -7.34 -11.69 17.17
C LEU A 287 -8.46 -10.70 16.79
N ILE A 288 -9.70 -11.16 16.95
CA ILE A 288 -10.92 -10.43 16.72
C ILE A 288 -11.02 -9.23 17.67
N GLU A 289 -10.92 -9.46 18.98
CA GLU A 289 -10.99 -8.41 20.00
C GLU A 289 -9.93 -7.33 19.77
N ARG A 290 -8.69 -7.71 19.40
CA ARG A 290 -7.61 -6.75 19.11
C ARG A 290 -7.85 -5.91 17.85
N ILE A 291 -8.56 -6.44 16.87
CA ILE A 291 -8.90 -5.74 15.64
C ILE A 291 -10.04 -4.76 15.93
N ILE A 292 -11.10 -5.22 16.59
CA ILE A 292 -12.28 -4.43 16.99
C ILE A 292 -11.89 -3.30 17.95
N ASP A 293 -11.10 -3.57 18.99
CA ASP A 293 -10.62 -2.54 19.92
C ASP A 293 -9.78 -1.47 19.21
N LYS A 294 -9.01 -1.85 18.19
CA LYS A 294 -8.26 -0.91 17.35
C LYS A 294 -9.15 -0.08 16.44
N PHE A 295 -10.32 -0.57 16.04
CA PHE A 295 -11.24 0.15 15.17
C PHE A 295 -12.13 1.11 15.94
N PHE A 296 -12.65 0.72 17.10
CA PHE A 296 -13.61 1.51 17.85
C PHE A 296 -13.00 2.45 18.91
N GLN A 297 -11.81 2.15 19.44
CA GLN A 297 -11.20 2.96 20.51
C GLN A 297 -10.17 3.99 20.01
N VAL A 298 -10.03 4.14 18.70
CA VAL A 298 -8.84 4.79 18.13
C VAL A 298 -9.21 5.98 17.25
N PRO A 299 -8.60 7.16 17.44
CA PRO A 299 -8.85 8.31 16.57
C PRO A 299 -8.47 7.96 15.12
N ALA A 300 -9.11 8.58 14.11
CA ALA A 300 -8.88 8.34 12.69
C ALA A 300 -7.38 8.19 12.29
N LYS A 301 -6.49 8.89 13.03
CA LYS A 301 -5.02 8.76 13.02
C LYS A 301 -4.43 7.35 13.13
N ARG A 302 -5.15 6.35 13.66
CA ARG A 302 -4.74 4.93 13.59
C ARG A 302 -5.78 4.00 12.95
N PHE A 303 -6.88 4.55 12.42
CA PHE A 303 -7.90 3.80 11.67
C PHE A 303 -7.34 3.25 10.35
N LEU A 304 -6.57 4.06 9.60
CA LEU A 304 -6.03 3.68 8.29
C LEU A 304 -4.66 2.97 8.32
N ARG A 305 -4.18 2.53 9.50
CA ARG A 305 -2.81 1.96 9.68
C ARG A 305 -1.70 2.74 8.93
N MET A 306 -1.87 4.06 8.77
CA MET A 306 -0.95 4.91 8.03
C MET A 306 0.46 4.73 8.56
N LYS A 307 1.39 4.49 7.63
CA LYS A 307 2.75 4.11 7.98
C LYS A 307 3.53 5.32 8.47
N ARG A 308 4.52 5.05 9.32
CA ARG A 308 5.50 6.07 9.72
C ARG A 308 6.73 6.09 8.83
N GLY A 309 6.89 5.10 7.96
CA GLY A 309 7.92 5.08 6.96
C GLY A 309 7.52 4.23 5.78
N VAL A 310 8.19 4.47 4.66
CA VAL A 310 8.09 3.69 3.43
C VAL A 310 9.50 3.44 2.90
N SER A 311 9.70 2.28 2.29
CA SER A 311 10.97 1.92 1.66
C SER A 311 10.85 2.01 0.15
N LEU A 312 11.94 2.40 -0.49
CA LEU A 312 12.10 2.46 -1.94
C LEU A 312 13.30 1.58 -2.31
N ILE A 313 13.16 0.70 -3.29
CA ILE A 313 14.29 -0.10 -3.78
C ILE A 313 15.11 0.76 -4.75
N VAL A 314 16.42 0.62 -4.66
CA VAL A 314 17.36 1.04 -5.71
C VAL A 314 17.86 -0.21 -6.41
N SER A 315 17.70 -0.28 -7.72
CA SER A 315 18.31 -1.33 -8.56
C SER A 315 18.86 -0.69 -9.82
N ASP A 316 19.88 -1.30 -10.39
CA ASP A 316 20.52 -0.88 -11.63
C ASP A 316 19.95 -1.62 -12.85
N ASP A 317 19.14 -2.66 -12.68
CA ASP A 317 18.57 -3.48 -13.77
C ASP A 317 19.66 -3.90 -14.78
N GLU A 318 20.82 -4.32 -14.24
CA GLU A 318 22.04 -4.69 -14.97
C GLU A 318 22.70 -3.57 -15.80
N THR A 319 22.25 -2.33 -15.66
CA THR A 319 22.87 -1.17 -16.34
C THR A 319 24.07 -0.59 -15.62
N GLY A 320 24.36 -1.04 -14.38
CA GLY A 320 25.40 -0.47 -13.51
C GLY A 320 25.08 0.93 -13.00
N LYS A 321 23.87 1.44 -13.22
CA LYS A 321 23.41 2.75 -12.72
C LYS A 321 22.14 2.56 -11.91
N GLY A 322 22.28 2.61 -10.59
CA GLY A 322 21.14 2.47 -9.68
C GLY A 322 20.11 3.57 -9.89
N ARG A 323 18.84 3.16 -9.85
CA ARG A 323 17.66 4.02 -9.94
C ARG A 323 16.62 3.55 -8.95
N ILE A 324 15.75 4.46 -8.53
CA ILE A 324 14.59 4.10 -7.73
C ILE A 324 13.67 3.22 -8.59
N VAL A 325 13.38 2.02 -8.11
CA VAL A 325 12.41 1.11 -8.72
C VAL A 325 11.02 1.61 -8.34
N SER A 326 10.28 2.12 -9.31
CA SER A 326 8.92 2.64 -9.12
C SER A 326 8.04 2.29 -10.33
N GLY A 327 6.77 2.01 -10.06
CA GLY A 327 5.73 1.98 -11.08
C GLY A 327 5.45 3.36 -11.67
N THR A 328 4.84 3.39 -12.86
CA THR A 328 4.53 4.62 -13.61
C THR A 328 3.79 5.67 -12.81
N TYR A 329 2.84 5.24 -11.96
CA TYR A 329 1.95 6.13 -11.21
C TYR A 329 2.24 6.17 -9.71
N GLN A 330 3.20 5.38 -9.22
CA GLN A 330 3.46 5.28 -7.79
C GLN A 330 4.11 6.54 -7.25
N SER A 331 3.69 6.96 -6.05
CA SER A 331 4.31 7.98 -5.23
C SER A 331 4.25 7.85 -3.72
N PRO A 332 5.35 8.08 -2.95
CA PRO A 332 5.33 8.49 -1.57
C PRO A 332 4.49 9.73 -1.43
N ILE A 333 3.40 9.57 -0.71
CA ILE A 333 2.48 10.63 -0.38
C ILE A 333 2.62 10.86 1.11
N LEU A 334 3.00 12.09 1.46
CA LEU A 334 2.97 12.57 2.83
C LEU A 334 1.58 13.10 3.11
N VAL A 335 0.87 12.45 4.03
CA VAL A 335 -0.48 12.83 4.44
C VAL A 335 -0.42 13.45 5.83
N GLN A 336 -1.10 14.58 6.02
CA GLN A 336 -1.35 15.15 7.35
C GLN A 336 -2.86 15.23 7.60
N TRP A 337 -3.26 15.08 8.86
CA TRP A 337 -4.63 15.31 9.33
C TRP A 337 -4.69 16.25 10.55
N ARG A 338 -3.56 16.88 10.85
CA ARG A 338 -3.49 18.09 11.65
C ARG A 338 -2.44 18.99 11.03
N LYS A 339 -2.64 20.30 11.12
CA LYS A 339 -1.65 21.29 10.68
C LYS A 339 -0.30 21.07 11.37
N ALA A 340 0.78 21.16 10.59
CA ALA A 340 2.14 21.13 11.11
C ALA A 340 2.54 22.46 11.75
N GLU A 341 3.40 22.41 12.78
CA GLU A 341 4.04 23.62 13.32
C GLU A 341 4.90 24.25 12.21
N ASP A 342 4.80 25.58 12.06
CA ASP A 342 5.45 26.35 10.99
C ASP A 342 5.20 25.85 9.55
N ARG A 343 4.21 24.96 9.38
CA ARG A 343 3.89 24.27 8.12
C ARG A 343 5.04 23.39 7.59
N LEU A 344 5.90 22.88 8.47
CA LEU A 344 6.97 21.97 8.09
C LEU A 344 6.73 20.58 8.66
N ARG A 345 7.00 19.57 7.83
CA ARG A 345 7.05 18.16 8.25
C ARG A 345 8.43 17.61 8.00
N HIS A 346 8.92 16.79 8.91
CA HIS A 346 10.29 16.30 8.88
C HIS A 346 10.34 14.82 8.50
N VAL A 347 11.06 14.54 7.41
CA VAL A 347 11.28 13.19 6.90
C VAL A 347 12.76 12.86 7.00
N ASN A 348 13.09 11.84 7.77
CA ASN A 348 14.41 11.24 7.86
C ASN A 348 14.59 10.24 6.72
N VAL A 349 15.63 10.42 5.93
CA VAL A 349 16.01 9.61 4.78
C VAL A 349 17.26 8.81 5.12
N THR A 350 17.21 7.49 4.96
CA THR A 350 18.38 6.60 5.13
C THR A 350 18.70 5.93 3.80
N PHE A 351 19.94 6.09 3.34
CA PHE A 351 20.47 5.43 2.14
C PHE A 351 21.27 4.21 2.54
N THR A 352 20.91 3.07 1.96
CA THR A 352 21.51 1.77 2.28
C THR A 352 21.93 1.08 1.00
N ARG A 353 23.14 0.53 0.99
CA ARG A 353 23.64 -0.34 -0.09
C ARG A 353 23.53 -1.81 0.33
N PHE A 354 23.17 -2.66 -0.61
CA PHE A 354 23.16 -4.11 -0.42
C PHE A 354 24.52 -4.73 -0.76
N GLU A 355 24.88 -5.79 -0.04
CA GLU A 355 26.14 -6.53 -0.15
C GLU A 355 25.91 -8.04 -0.12
#